data_AF-A0A447S244-F1
#
_entry.id   AF-A0A447S244-F1
#
_cell.length_a   1.000
_cell.length_b   1.000
_cell.length_c   1.000
_cell.angle_alpha   90.00
_cell.angle_beta   90.00
_cell.angle_gamma   90.00
#
_symmetry.space_group_name_H-M   'P 1'
#
loop_
_entity.id
_entity.type
_entity.pdbx_description
1 polymer ?
#
loop_
_entity_poly.entity_id
_entity_poly.type
_entity_poly.pdbx_seq_one_letter_code
_entity_poly.pdbx_strand_id
1 'polypeptide(L)'
;MARKSVSSLLLTALLATPLLSYATQYPLTVTDLDGRQVTLAKEPQRIILQDGRDIMTLAMLDRDNPFKRLVAWNNLAKKQDVAHLADAENDVAPVGHDP
;
A
#
# COMPACT_ATOMS: atom_id res chain seq x y z
N MET A 1 47.55 -14.50 -26.98
CA MET A 1 46.64 -13.37 -27.27
C MET A 1 45.17 -13.66 -26.94
N ALA A 2 44.68 -14.91 -27.06
CA ALA A 2 43.27 -15.29 -26.82
C ALA A 2 42.72 -15.09 -25.39
N ARG A 3 43.54 -15.20 -24.33
CA ARG A 3 43.10 -15.05 -22.93
C ARG A 3 42.58 -13.64 -22.57
N LYS A 4 43.10 -12.60 -23.23
CA LYS A 4 42.65 -11.21 -23.04
C LYS A 4 41.29 -10.97 -23.71
N SER A 5 41.06 -11.60 -24.87
CA SER A 5 39.81 -11.49 -25.64
C SER A 5 38.63 -12.12 -24.91
N VAL A 6 38.83 -13.29 -24.28
CA VAL A 6 37.77 -13.97 -23.51
C VAL A 6 37.41 -13.19 -22.24
N SER A 7 38.41 -12.63 -21.55
CA SER A 7 38.19 -11.79 -20.36
C SER A 7 37.44 -10.50 -20.71
N SER A 8 37.77 -9.89 -21.85
CA SER A 8 37.05 -8.69 -22.34
C SER A 8 35.59 -8.99 -22.71
N LEU A 9 35.31 -10.16 -23.32
CA LEU A 9 33.93 -10.57 -23.61
C LEU A 9 33.11 -10.82 -22.33
N LEU A 10 33.70 -11.47 -21.32
CA LEU A 10 33.02 -11.74 -20.05
C LEU A 10 32.71 -10.45 -19.29
N LEU A 11 33.63 -9.48 -19.29
CA LEU A 11 33.41 -8.19 -18.64
C LEU A 11 32.27 -7.42 -19.33
N THR A 12 32.25 -7.42 -20.67
CA THR A 12 31.20 -6.73 -21.43
C THR A 12 29.82 -7.37 -21.21
N ALA A 13 29.75 -8.70 -21.13
CA ALA A 13 28.51 -9.41 -20.82
C ALA A 13 28.01 -9.12 -19.39
N LEU A 14 28.91 -9.01 -18.42
CA LEU A 14 28.54 -8.72 -17.02
C LEU A 14 27.99 -7.30 -16.86
N LEU A 15 28.55 -6.31 -17.55
CA LEU A 15 28.04 -4.93 -17.56
C LEU A 15 26.73 -4.75 -18.35
N ALA A 16 26.34 -5.69 -19.21
CA ALA A 16 25.08 -5.62 -19.97
C ALA A 16 23.86 -6.15 -19.19
N THR A 17 24.07 -6.83 -18.05
CA THR A 17 23.00 -7.43 -17.23
C THR A 17 21.96 -6.46 -16.63
N PRO A 18 22.25 -5.19 -16.27
CA PRO A 18 21.23 -4.31 -15.69
C PRO A 18 20.22 -3.76 -16.72
N LEU A 19 20.38 -4.06 -18.01
CA LEU A 19 19.46 -3.62 -19.06
C LEU A 19 18.13 -4.40 -19.09
N LEU A 20 18.00 -5.45 -18.28
CA LEU A 20 16.77 -6.25 -18.17
C LEU A 20 15.83 -5.73 -17.06
N SER A 21 15.66 -4.40 -16.96
CA SER A 21 14.58 -3.84 -16.14
C SER A 21 13.24 -4.13 -16.81
N TYR A 22 12.46 -5.06 -16.24
CA TYR A 22 11.09 -5.27 -16.66
C TYR A 22 10.20 -4.17 -16.10
N ALA A 23 9.82 -3.22 -16.96
CA ALA A 23 8.74 -2.30 -16.65
C ALA A 23 7.41 -3.07 -16.58
N THR A 24 6.55 -2.71 -15.64
CA THR A 24 5.18 -3.24 -15.59
C THR A 24 4.47 -2.89 -16.88
N GLN A 25 4.06 -3.91 -17.63
CA GLN A 25 3.31 -3.71 -18.86
C GLN A 25 1.82 -3.54 -18.57
N TYR A 26 1.19 -2.59 -19.26
CA TYR A 26 -0.24 -2.35 -19.21
C TYR A 26 -0.87 -2.63 -20.58
N PRO A 27 -2.15 -3.04 -20.65
CA PRO A 27 -3.08 -3.25 -19.52
C PRO A 27 -2.68 -4.43 -18.62
N LEU A 28 -2.85 -4.26 -17.32
CA LEU A 28 -2.52 -5.27 -16.31
C LEU A 28 -3.79 -5.74 -15.62
N THR A 29 -4.11 -7.03 -15.73
CA THR A 29 -5.22 -7.64 -14.98
C THR A 29 -4.67 -8.29 -13.72
N VAL A 30 -5.25 -7.94 -12.57
CA VAL A 30 -4.93 -8.51 -11.26
C VAL A 30 -6.16 -9.17 -10.66
N THR A 31 -5.95 -10.21 -9.87
CA THR A 31 -7.00 -10.81 -9.04
C THR A 31 -6.89 -10.24 -7.63
N ASP A 32 -7.97 -9.66 -7.10
CA ASP A 32 -7.99 -9.15 -5.73
C ASP A 32 -8.28 -10.23 -4.69
N LEU A 33 -8.34 -9.83 -3.42
CA LEU A 33 -8.58 -10.74 -2.29
C LEU A 33 -9.98 -11.38 -2.32
N ASP A 34 -10.95 -10.76 -3.00
CA ASP A 34 -12.31 -11.27 -3.17
C ASP A 34 -12.46 -12.10 -4.46
N GLY A 35 -11.35 -12.36 -5.18
CA GLY A 35 -11.32 -13.14 -6.42
C GLY A 35 -11.81 -12.38 -7.66
N ARG A 36 -12.02 -11.06 -7.57
CA ARG A 36 -12.42 -10.25 -8.73
C ARG A 36 -11.23 -10.00 -9.64
N GLN A 37 -11.46 -10.05 -10.94
CA GLN A 37 -10.47 -9.63 -11.92
C GLN A 37 -10.61 -8.14 -12.22
N VAL A 38 -9.56 -7.38 -11.92
CA VAL A 38 -9.51 -5.93 -12.11
C VAL A 38 -8.44 -5.60 -13.15
N THR A 39 -8.83 -4.98 -14.26
CA THR A 39 -7.89 -4.53 -15.30
C THR A 39 -7.51 -3.06 -15.09
N LEU A 40 -6.24 -2.84 -14.83
CA LEU A 40 -5.61 -1.52 -14.81
C LEU A 40 -5.19 -1.15 -16.24
N ALA A 41 -5.79 -0.12 -16.81
CA ALA A 41 -5.49 0.31 -18.18
C ALA A 41 -4.10 0.97 -18.30
N LYS A 42 -3.59 1.54 -17.20
CA LYS A 42 -2.30 2.23 -17.10
C LYS A 42 -1.85 2.31 -15.65
N GLU A 43 -0.63 2.78 -15.43
CA GLU A 43 -0.10 2.98 -14.08
C GLU A 43 -1.02 3.89 -13.23
N PRO A 44 -1.48 3.42 -12.06
CA PRO A 44 -2.30 4.23 -11.16
C PRO A 44 -1.52 5.45 -10.67
N GLN A 45 -2.10 6.64 -10.87
CA GLN A 45 -1.54 7.92 -10.42
C GLN A 45 -2.33 8.54 -9.26
N ARG A 46 -3.49 7.95 -8.91
CA ARG A 46 -4.39 8.43 -7.86
C ARG A 46 -4.90 7.25 -7.06
N ILE A 47 -4.55 7.20 -5.79
CA ILE A 47 -4.83 6.13 -4.85
C ILE A 47 -5.72 6.69 -3.74
N ILE A 48 -6.76 5.94 -3.37
CA ILE A 48 -7.61 6.21 -2.22
C ILE A 48 -7.46 5.03 -1.26
N LEU A 49 -7.17 5.32 0.00
CA LEU A 49 -7.04 4.29 1.03
C LEU A 49 -8.32 4.18 1.86
N GLN A 50 -8.72 2.95 2.15
CA GLN A 50 -9.87 2.67 3.02
C GLN A 50 -9.58 2.99 4.48
N ASP A 51 -8.32 2.86 4.90
CA ASP A 51 -7.87 3.16 6.24
C ASP A 51 -6.50 3.85 6.19
N GLY A 52 -6.24 4.80 7.09
CA GLY A 52 -4.95 5.49 7.18
C GLY A 52 -3.77 4.56 7.51
N ARG A 53 -4.02 3.38 8.09
CA ARG A 53 -2.99 2.38 8.42
C ARG A 53 -2.35 1.77 7.16
N ASP A 54 -3.06 1.75 6.04
CA ASP A 54 -2.56 1.21 4.76
C ASP A 54 -1.42 2.06 4.17
N ILE A 55 -1.17 3.26 4.71
CA ILE A 55 -0.02 4.10 4.34
C ILE A 55 1.30 3.34 4.55
N MET A 56 1.38 2.43 5.54
CA MET A 56 2.57 1.63 5.78
C MET A 56 2.88 0.70 4.60
N THR A 57 1.85 0.10 4.01
CA THR A 57 1.98 -0.72 2.79
C THR A 57 2.40 0.14 1.61
N LEU A 58 1.84 1.35 1.48
CA LEU A 58 2.21 2.27 0.41
C LEU A 58 3.67 2.72 0.53
N ALA A 59 4.20 2.89 1.74
CA ALA A 59 5.62 3.19 1.98
C ALA A 59 6.58 2.06 1.58
N MET A 60 6.10 0.81 1.55
CA MET A 60 6.91 -0.30 1.03
C MET A 60 7.00 -0.28 -0.49
N LEU A 61 5.95 0.23 -1.16
CA LEU A 61 5.86 0.31 -2.62
C LEU A 61 6.51 1.58 -3.17
N ASP A 62 6.18 2.74 -2.59
CA ASP A 62 6.69 4.07 -2.94
C ASP A 62 7.64 4.59 -1.85
N ARG A 63 8.81 3.97 -1.74
CA ARG A 63 9.77 4.22 -0.64
C ARG A 63 10.21 5.67 -0.51
N ASP A 64 10.40 6.37 -1.62
CA ASP A 64 10.88 7.77 -1.60
C ASP A 64 9.80 8.74 -1.15
N ASN A 65 8.53 8.49 -1.53
CA ASN A 65 7.40 9.34 -1.17
C ASN A 65 6.09 8.54 -1.21
N PRO A 66 5.63 8.01 -0.06
CA PRO A 66 4.37 7.26 0.01
C PRO A 66 3.14 8.11 -0.28
N PHE A 67 3.24 9.44 -0.22
CA PHE A 67 2.11 10.34 -0.45
C PHE A 67 1.98 10.79 -1.91
N LYS A 68 2.97 10.50 -2.76
CA LYS A 68 3.05 11.01 -4.15
C LYS A 68 1.77 10.80 -4.95
N ARG A 69 1.10 9.67 -4.75
CA ARG A 69 -0.09 9.26 -5.50
C ARG A 69 -1.36 9.23 -4.64
N LEU A 70 -1.26 9.57 -3.36
CA LEU A 70 -2.37 9.48 -2.41
C LEU A 70 -3.26 10.72 -2.53
N VAL A 71 -4.54 10.51 -2.84
CA VAL A 71 -5.52 11.61 -3.03
C VAL A 71 -6.42 11.77 -1.82
N ALA A 72 -6.79 10.66 -1.18
CA ALA A 72 -7.66 10.67 -0.01
C ALA A 72 -7.47 9.39 0.82
N TRP A 73 -7.85 9.46 2.09
CA TRP A 73 -8.08 8.29 2.92
C TRP A 73 -9.26 8.53 3.85
N ASN A 74 -9.92 7.46 4.29
CA ASN A 74 -10.98 7.57 5.29
C ASN A 74 -10.38 7.66 6.71
N ASN A 75 -10.88 8.58 7.52
CA ASN A 75 -10.41 8.81 8.89
C ASN A 75 -11.37 8.14 9.90
N LEU A 76 -11.27 6.80 10.02
CA LEU A 76 -12.13 6.02 10.90
C LEU A 76 -11.83 6.22 12.40
N ALA A 77 -10.64 6.70 12.76
CA ALA A 77 -10.23 6.89 14.16
C ALA A 77 -11.21 7.76 14.96
N LYS A 78 -11.82 8.78 14.33
CA LYS A 78 -12.74 9.71 15.02
C LYS A 78 -14.04 9.06 15.49
N LYS A 79 -14.45 7.91 14.92
CA LYS A 79 -15.71 7.24 15.26
C LYS A 79 -15.57 6.21 16.39
N GLN A 80 -14.36 5.77 16.73
CA GLN A 80 -14.17 4.72 17.75
C GLN A 80 -14.15 5.29 19.18
N ASP A 81 -13.77 6.55 19.38
CA ASP A 81 -13.78 7.18 20.73
C ASP A 81 -15.19 7.49 21.24
N VAL A 82 -16.16 7.77 20.37
CA VAL A 82 -17.53 8.14 20.79
C VAL A 82 -18.37 6.95 21.26
N ALA A 83 -17.99 5.72 20.90
CA ALA A 83 -18.74 4.53 21.31
C ALA A 83 -18.57 4.27 22.82
N HIS A 84 -17.38 4.51 23.38
CA HIS A 84 -17.10 4.24 24.79
C HIS A 84 -17.78 5.21 25.78
N LEU A 85 -18.16 6.40 25.33
CA LEU A 85 -18.83 7.39 26.19
C LEU A 85 -20.36 7.15 26.26
N ALA A 86 -20.96 6.63 25.19
CA ALA A 86 -22.39 6.34 25.14
C ALA A 86 -22.78 5.15 26.02
N ASP A 87 -21.88 4.17 26.18
CA ASP A 87 -22.11 2.99 27.02
C ASP A 87 -21.94 3.30 28.53
N ALA A 88 -21.18 4.33 28.88
CA ALA A 88 -20.93 4.72 30.28
C ALA A 88 -22.06 5.56 30.90
N GLU A 89 -22.82 6.30 30.09
CA GLU A 89 -23.93 7.14 30.58
C GLU A 89 -25.17 6.31 30.99
N ASN A 90 -25.28 5.06 30.52
CA ASN A 90 -26.40 4.16 30.82
C ASN A 90 -26.17 3.21 32.02
N ASP A 91 -24.99 3.21 32.65
CA ASP A 91 -24.66 2.29 33.77
C ASP A 91 -24.87 2.93 35.17
N VAL A 92 -25.37 4.16 35.25
CA VAL A 92 -25.72 4.78 36.53
C VAL A 92 -27.08 4.25 36.99
N ALA A 93 -27.06 3.14 37.72
CA ALA A 93 -28.24 2.63 38.42
C ALA A 93 -28.83 3.73 39.34
N PRO A 94 -30.16 3.90 39.41
CA PRO A 94 -30.76 4.86 40.32
C PRO A 94 -30.46 4.42 41.76
N VAL A 95 -29.68 5.23 42.49
CA VAL A 95 -29.50 5.07 43.93
C VAL A 95 -30.87 5.24 44.56
N GLY A 96 -31.45 4.14 45.02
CA GLY A 96 -32.71 4.13 45.75
C GLY A 96 -32.58 5.00 46.99
N HIS A 97 -33.39 6.05 47.05
CA HIS A 97 -33.72 6.70 48.31
C HIS A 97 -34.71 5.80 49.06
N ASP A 98 -34.26 5.17 50.14
CA ASP A 98 -35.14 4.55 51.13
C ASP A 98 -35.68 5.65 52.09
N PRO A 99 -36.87 5.46 52.69
CA PRO A 99 -37.73 6.52 53.22
C PRO A 99 -37.28 7.19 54.53
#